data_AF-M0CYZ5-F1
#
_entry.id   AF-M0CYZ5-F1
#
_cell.length_a   1.000
_cell.length_b   1.000
_cell.length_c   1.000
_cell.angle_alpha   90.00
_cell.angle_beta   90.00
_cell.angle_gamma   90.00
#
_symmetry.space_group_name_H-M   'P 1'
#
loop_
_entity.id
_entity.type
_entity.pdbx_description
1 polymer ?
#
loop_
_entity_poly.entity_id
_entity_poly.type
_entity_poly.pdbx_seq_one_letter_code
_entity_poly.pdbx_strand_id
1 'polypeptide(L)'
;MSDEPGGSLPEDDPTAALRVATTEARRTLDQQLDTLEDIDRKAMRLLRFSVGLLGVVVSVLSLTDGTTGLRSMPYLGGGLAFLAVGAVAAGITYTASPRVAGASAADLERAAEADCERAFRRTLVRSYADWIRFNAAANARAALFVTVAILFVVAGAVGLVLGIVQALTGPLPPVAVAVAGAGFLLAAYLAGVHRQFSRLRKAKRRGADRGDASGSSDALDAPDATFVAARTGARFEGQLCHTGDVGTERGRTSADGSDRGPNG
;
A
#
# COMPACT_ATOMS: atom_id res chain seq x y z
N MET A 1 -34.27 20.69 26.29
CA MET A 1 -33.51 21.61 25.43
C MET A 1 -32.11 21.55 25.97
N SER A 2 -31.34 20.60 25.46
CA SER A 2 -30.02 20.24 25.99
C SER A 2 -28.99 21.03 25.22
N ASP A 3 -28.26 21.89 25.92
CA ASP A 3 -27.11 22.60 25.39
C ASP A 3 -26.04 21.59 24.97
N GLU A 4 -25.84 21.41 23.66
CA GLU A 4 -24.60 20.85 23.15
C GLU A 4 -23.51 21.91 23.27
N PRO A 5 -22.45 21.69 24.07
CA PRO A 5 -21.29 22.56 24.04
C PRO A 5 -20.56 22.30 22.73
N GLY A 6 -20.84 23.15 21.73
CA GLY A 6 -20.03 23.29 20.54
C GLY A 6 -18.61 23.66 20.94
N GLY A 7 -17.77 22.64 21.10
CA GLY A 7 -16.35 22.80 21.37
C GLY A 7 -15.65 23.39 20.16
N SER A 8 -15.60 24.72 20.11
CA SER A 8 -14.65 25.44 19.28
C SER A 8 -13.25 25.01 19.71
N LEU A 9 -12.58 24.22 18.87
CA LEU A 9 -11.15 23.99 19.04
C LEU A 9 -10.46 25.36 19.15
N PRO A 10 -9.53 25.57 20.09
CA PRO A 10 -8.78 26.81 20.16
C PRO A 10 -8.02 26.99 18.84
N GLU A 11 -8.49 27.89 17.98
CA GLU A 11 -7.95 28.13 16.63
C GLU A 11 -6.50 28.65 16.64
N ASP A 12 -5.98 29.03 17.82
CA ASP A 12 -4.68 29.68 17.96
C ASP A 12 -3.55 28.80 18.53
N ASP A 13 -3.76 27.49 18.76
CA ASP A 13 -2.66 26.57 19.14
C ASP A 13 -2.14 25.76 17.94
N PRO A 14 -1.11 26.24 17.22
CA PRO A 14 -0.51 25.53 16.10
C PRO A 14 0.12 24.19 16.52
N THR A 15 0.43 24.00 17.80
CA THR A 15 0.96 22.73 18.31
C THR A 15 -0.15 21.69 18.49
N ALA A 16 -1.37 22.10 18.86
CA ALA A 16 -2.55 21.24 18.92
C ALA A 16 -2.94 20.73 17.52
N ALA A 17 -2.95 21.61 16.51
CA ALA A 17 -3.22 21.21 15.13
C ALA A 17 -2.21 20.17 14.61
N LEU A 18 -0.91 20.36 14.90
CA LEU A 18 0.13 19.38 14.53
C LEU A 18 -0.03 18.05 15.28
N ARG A 19 -0.48 18.09 16.54
CA ARG A 19 -0.77 16.90 17.35
C ARG A 19 -1.88 16.06 16.71
N VAL A 20 -3.00 16.70 16.37
CA VAL A 20 -4.13 16.05 15.69
C VAL A 20 -3.68 15.49 14.34
N ALA A 21 -2.94 16.26 13.55
CA ALA A 21 -2.42 15.81 12.26
C ALA A 21 -1.52 14.57 12.38
N THR A 22 -0.63 14.53 13.36
CA THR A 22 0.22 13.35 13.61
C THR A 22 -0.60 12.13 14.02
N THR A 23 -1.59 12.29 14.91
CA THR A 23 -2.47 11.19 15.34
C THR A 23 -3.26 10.60 14.18
N GLU A 24 -3.89 11.45 13.36
CA GLU A 24 -4.62 11.01 12.17
C GLU A 24 -3.70 10.37 11.11
N ALA A 25 -2.48 10.90 10.94
CA ALA A 25 -1.50 10.34 10.03
C ALA A 25 -1.01 8.96 10.48
N ARG A 26 -0.76 8.76 11.78
CA ARG A 26 -0.41 7.45 12.35
C ARG A 26 -1.53 6.45 12.13
N ARG A 27 -2.79 6.83 12.43
CA ARG A 27 -3.95 5.97 12.19
C ARG A 27 -4.10 5.56 10.73
N THR A 28 -3.87 6.50 9.80
CA THR A 28 -3.88 6.23 8.35
C THR A 28 -2.76 5.27 7.95
N LEU A 29 -1.56 5.44 8.50
CA LEU A 29 -0.42 4.56 8.23
C LEU A 29 -0.71 3.14 8.72
N ASP A 30 -1.20 2.99 9.95
CA ASP A 30 -1.55 1.70 10.55
C ASP A 30 -2.60 0.97 9.68
N GLN A 31 -3.66 1.67 9.27
CA GLN A 31 -4.68 1.09 8.37
C GLN A 31 -4.08 0.63 7.01
N GLN A 32 -3.10 1.36 6.48
CA GLN A 32 -2.41 0.97 5.25
C GLN A 32 -1.51 -0.26 5.43
N LEU A 33 -0.86 -0.40 6.59
CA LEU A 33 -0.03 -1.55 6.94
C LEU A 33 -0.90 -2.80 7.14
N ASP A 34 -2.03 -2.67 7.85
CA ASP A 34 -3.01 -3.75 8.01
C ASP A 34 -3.52 -4.23 6.65
N THR A 35 -3.81 -3.29 5.74
CA THR A 35 -4.24 -3.62 4.37
C THR A 35 -3.15 -4.38 3.60
N LEU A 36 -1.88 -3.99 3.72
CA LEU A 36 -0.75 -4.70 3.09
C LEU A 36 -0.63 -6.12 3.63
N GLU A 37 -0.72 -6.30 4.95
CA GLU A 37 -0.64 -7.61 5.57
C GLU A 37 -1.79 -8.53 5.15
N ASP A 38 -3.00 -8.00 5.03
CA ASP A 38 -4.15 -8.71 4.48
C ASP A 38 -3.92 -9.17 3.03
N ILE A 39 -3.32 -8.32 2.21
CA ILE A 39 -2.96 -8.63 0.82
C ILE A 39 -1.92 -9.76 0.79
N ASP A 40 -0.86 -9.68 1.59
CA ASP A 40 0.19 -10.70 1.64
C ASP A 40 -0.36 -12.06 2.12
N ARG A 41 -1.26 -12.05 3.12
CA ARG A 41 -1.98 -13.26 3.56
C ARG A 41 -2.86 -13.84 2.47
N LYS A 42 -3.49 -13.03 1.62
CA LYS A 42 -4.24 -13.51 0.45
C LYS A 42 -3.29 -14.09 -0.62
N ALA A 43 -2.16 -13.43 -0.88
CA ALA A 43 -1.17 -13.89 -1.84
C ALA A 43 -0.56 -15.25 -1.44
N MET A 44 -0.18 -15.44 -0.18
CA MET A 44 0.32 -16.75 0.31
C MET A 44 -0.72 -17.87 0.20
N ARG A 45 -1.98 -17.59 0.51
CA ARG A 45 -3.07 -18.57 0.35
C ARG A 45 -3.22 -18.98 -1.11
N LEU A 46 -3.18 -18.00 -2.02
CA LEU A 46 -3.27 -18.25 -3.45
C LEU A 46 -2.05 -19.04 -3.96
N LEU A 47 -0.84 -18.68 -3.54
CA LEU A 47 0.39 -19.39 -3.88
C LEU A 47 0.31 -20.87 -3.46
N ARG A 48 -0.03 -21.13 -2.20
CA ARG A 48 -0.17 -22.49 -1.67
C ARG A 48 -1.23 -23.30 -2.43
N PHE A 49 -2.36 -22.67 -2.74
CA PHE A 49 -3.41 -23.29 -3.53
C PHE A 49 -2.91 -23.66 -4.94
N SER A 50 -2.30 -22.72 -5.66
CA SER A 50 -1.81 -22.95 -7.03
C SER A 50 -0.71 -24.01 -7.08
N VAL A 51 0.23 -23.97 -6.14
CA VAL A 51 1.31 -24.97 -6.05
C VAL A 51 0.75 -26.35 -5.70
N GLY A 52 -0.19 -26.44 -4.76
CA GLY A 52 -0.88 -27.69 -4.43
C GLY A 52 -1.63 -28.27 -5.64
N LEU A 53 -2.38 -27.43 -6.35
CA LEU A 53 -3.12 -27.84 -7.54
C LEU A 53 -2.19 -28.29 -8.68
N LEU A 54 -1.09 -27.56 -8.92
CA LEU A 54 -0.06 -27.98 -9.87
C LEU A 54 0.53 -29.35 -9.51
N GLY A 55 0.86 -29.56 -8.23
CA GLY A 55 1.37 -30.83 -7.73
C GLY A 55 0.42 -32.00 -7.98
N VAL A 56 -0.88 -31.81 -7.71
CA VAL A 56 -1.92 -32.82 -8.00
C VAL A 56 -2.00 -33.13 -9.49
N VAL A 57 -2.05 -32.11 -10.35
CA VAL A 57 -2.15 -32.32 -11.81
C VAL A 57 -0.91 -33.01 -12.36
N VAL A 58 0.28 -32.60 -11.95
CA VAL A 58 1.55 -33.24 -12.34
C VAL A 58 1.59 -34.70 -11.86
N SER A 59 1.12 -34.97 -10.64
CA SER A 59 1.05 -36.34 -10.10
C SER A 59 0.13 -37.23 -10.95
N VAL A 60 -1.05 -36.73 -11.34
CA VAL A 60 -1.98 -37.47 -12.21
C VAL A 60 -1.38 -37.68 -13.60
N LEU A 61 -0.76 -36.65 -14.18
CA LEU A 61 -0.10 -36.73 -15.49
C LEU A 61 1.05 -37.74 -15.49
N SER A 62 1.78 -37.87 -14.38
CA SER A 62 2.87 -38.84 -14.25
C SER A 62 2.41 -40.30 -14.31
N LEU A 63 1.11 -40.58 -14.12
CA LEU A 63 0.55 -41.92 -14.27
C LEU A 63 0.14 -42.22 -15.72
N THR A 64 0.17 -41.22 -16.59
CA THR A 64 -0.15 -41.33 -18.02
C THR A 64 1.13 -41.32 -18.85
N ASP A 65 1.13 -41.93 -20.04
CA ASP A 65 2.28 -41.90 -20.95
C ASP A 65 2.59 -40.44 -21.38
N GLY A 66 3.57 -39.83 -20.71
CA GLY A 66 3.59 -38.39 -20.40
C GLY A 66 3.97 -37.39 -21.49
N THR A 67 4.15 -37.78 -22.76
CA THR A 67 4.68 -36.87 -23.80
C THR A 67 3.73 -36.60 -24.97
N THR A 68 2.80 -37.51 -25.27
CA THR A 68 1.79 -37.34 -26.32
C THR A 68 0.54 -36.59 -25.84
N GLY A 69 0.27 -36.56 -24.53
CA GLY A 69 -0.93 -35.94 -23.94
C GLY A 69 -0.96 -34.41 -23.93
N LEU A 70 0.12 -33.73 -23.51
CA LEU A 70 0.11 -32.27 -23.35
C LEU A 70 0.03 -31.50 -24.68
N ARG A 71 0.68 -32.02 -25.74
CA ARG A 71 0.63 -31.40 -27.08
C ARG A 71 -0.74 -31.59 -27.75
N SER A 72 -1.46 -32.66 -27.41
CA SER A 72 -2.80 -32.95 -27.90
C SER A 72 -3.92 -32.33 -27.04
N MET A 73 -3.60 -31.85 -25.83
CA MET A 73 -4.53 -31.23 -24.88
C MET A 73 -4.16 -29.75 -24.61
N PRO A 74 -4.37 -28.85 -25.59
CA PRO A 74 -3.96 -27.45 -25.49
C PRO A 74 -4.60 -26.72 -24.31
N TYR A 75 -5.82 -27.08 -23.91
CA TYR A 75 -6.50 -26.46 -22.76
C TYR A 75 -5.88 -26.86 -21.43
N LEU A 76 -5.44 -28.11 -21.29
CA LEU A 76 -4.76 -28.59 -20.08
C LEU A 76 -3.40 -27.90 -19.92
N GLY A 77 -2.61 -27.84 -21.01
CA GLY A 77 -1.33 -27.13 -21.02
C GLY A 77 -1.48 -25.63 -20.76
N GLY A 78 -2.48 -24.99 -21.37
CA GLY A 78 -2.80 -23.59 -21.10
C GLY A 78 -3.25 -23.36 -19.65
N GLY A 79 -4.06 -24.25 -19.09
CA GLY A 79 -4.51 -24.20 -17.71
C GLY A 79 -3.36 -24.28 -16.71
N LEU A 80 -2.43 -25.21 -16.93
CA LEU A 80 -1.19 -25.35 -16.17
C LEU A 80 -0.30 -24.11 -16.26
N ALA A 81 -0.12 -23.56 -17.48
CA ALA A 81 0.67 -22.36 -17.69
C ALA A 81 0.07 -21.15 -16.94
N PHE A 82 -1.25 -20.96 -17.02
CA PHE A 82 -1.93 -19.90 -16.29
C PHE A 82 -1.82 -20.07 -14.77
N LEU A 83 -1.95 -21.28 -14.25
CA LEU A 83 -1.71 -21.56 -12.83
C LEU A 83 -0.28 -21.22 -12.40
N ALA A 84 0.71 -21.60 -13.19
CA ALA A 84 2.12 -21.31 -12.91
C ALA A 84 2.38 -19.79 -12.89
N VAL A 85 1.87 -19.05 -13.89
CA VAL A 85 1.98 -17.58 -13.92
C VAL A 85 1.27 -16.95 -12.71
N GLY A 86 0.08 -17.43 -12.34
CA GLY A 86 -0.65 -16.96 -11.16
C GLY A 86 0.12 -17.23 -9.86
N ALA A 87 0.74 -18.40 -9.72
CA ALA A 87 1.58 -18.75 -8.58
C ALA A 87 2.81 -17.83 -8.48
N VAL A 88 3.52 -17.61 -9.59
CA VAL A 88 4.68 -16.70 -9.63
C VAL A 88 4.26 -15.28 -9.26
N ALA A 89 3.16 -14.77 -9.82
CA ALA A 89 2.64 -13.45 -9.49
C ALA A 89 2.29 -13.31 -7.99
N ALA A 90 1.68 -14.34 -7.40
CA ALA A 90 1.39 -14.39 -5.97
C ALA A 90 2.68 -14.41 -5.13
N GLY A 91 3.67 -15.21 -5.54
CA GLY A 91 4.98 -15.29 -4.90
C GLY A 91 5.73 -13.95 -4.93
N ILE A 92 5.77 -13.29 -6.08
CA ILE A 92 6.35 -11.94 -6.22
C ILE A 92 5.63 -10.95 -5.31
N THR A 93 4.30 -11.01 -5.22
CA THR A 93 3.55 -10.10 -4.34
C THR A 93 3.96 -10.26 -2.89
N TYR A 94 4.13 -11.51 -2.45
CA TYR A 94 4.57 -11.83 -1.09
C TYR A 94 6.01 -11.36 -0.81
N THR A 95 6.93 -11.50 -1.77
CA THR A 95 8.35 -11.17 -1.54
C THR A 95 8.70 -9.71 -1.81
N ALA A 96 7.96 -9.02 -2.67
CA ALA A 96 8.33 -7.71 -3.21
C ALA A 96 7.58 -6.53 -2.56
N SER A 97 7.12 -6.65 -1.31
CA SER A 97 6.37 -5.60 -0.62
C SER A 97 7.25 -4.84 0.40
N PRO A 98 8.11 -3.89 -0.03
CA PRO A 98 8.78 -2.98 0.88
C PRO A 98 7.72 -2.11 1.56
N ARG A 99 7.71 -2.10 2.89
CA ARG A 99 6.76 -1.34 3.71
C ARG A 99 7.55 -0.44 4.64
N VAL A 100 7.09 0.80 4.82
CA VAL A 100 7.63 1.68 5.86
C VAL A 100 6.67 1.68 7.03
N ALA A 101 7.11 1.15 8.18
CA ALA A 101 6.29 0.96 9.38
C ALA A 101 6.13 2.23 10.23
N GLY A 102 6.83 3.32 9.91
CA GLY A 102 6.81 4.57 10.66
C GLY A 102 8.21 5.09 10.95
N ALA A 103 8.35 5.84 12.04
CA ALA A 103 9.62 6.42 12.48
C ALA A 103 10.63 5.32 12.80
N SER A 104 11.84 5.45 12.26
CA SER A 104 12.95 4.56 12.59
C SER A 104 13.52 4.87 13.97
N ALA A 105 14.27 3.95 14.58
CA ALA A 105 14.97 4.19 15.84
C ALA A 105 15.85 5.46 15.77
N ALA A 106 16.53 5.67 14.65
CA ALA A 106 17.33 6.88 14.42
C ALA A 106 16.49 8.16 14.34
N ASP A 107 15.24 8.08 13.86
CA ASP A 107 14.32 9.24 13.88
C ASP A 107 13.85 9.55 15.31
N LEU A 108 13.71 8.53 16.16
CA LEU A 108 13.35 8.68 17.58
C LEU A 108 14.52 9.19 18.44
N GLU A 109 15.75 8.76 18.16
CA GLU A 109 16.95 9.29 18.81
C GLU A 109 17.14 10.78 18.48
N ARG A 110 16.99 11.14 17.19
CA ARG A 110 17.00 12.56 16.79
C ARG A 110 15.83 13.36 17.37
N ALA A 111 14.69 12.72 17.62
CA ALA A 111 13.56 13.35 18.31
C ALA A 111 13.91 13.69 19.77
N ALA A 112 14.62 12.79 20.46
CA ALA A 112 15.03 12.97 21.84
C ALA A 112 16.08 14.08 22.00
N GLU A 113 16.87 14.32 20.96
CA GLU A 113 17.88 15.40 20.89
C GLU A 113 17.33 16.73 20.35
N ALA A 114 16.06 16.76 19.90
CA ALA A 114 15.49 17.97 19.30
C ALA A 114 15.12 19.02 20.37
N ASP A 115 15.75 20.19 20.30
CA ASP A 115 15.51 21.29 21.23
C ASP A 115 14.11 21.97 21.07
N CYS A 116 13.37 21.67 20.00
CA CYS A 116 12.10 22.33 19.69
C CYS A 116 10.99 21.38 19.22
N GLU A 117 9.99 21.20 20.08
CA GLU A 117 8.80 20.38 19.84
C GLU A 117 8.04 20.79 18.58
N ARG A 118 7.92 22.09 18.30
CA ARG A 118 7.17 22.59 17.14
C ARG A 118 7.87 22.25 15.82
N ALA A 119 9.20 22.40 15.78
CA ALA A 119 10.00 22.05 14.61
C ALA A 119 9.97 20.53 14.37
N PHE A 120 10.16 19.76 15.45
CA PHE A 120 10.10 18.30 15.41
C PHE A 120 8.75 17.79 14.88
N ARG A 121 7.63 18.25 15.44
CA ARG A 121 6.29 17.84 14.99
C ARG A 121 6.02 18.17 13.52
N ARG A 122 6.45 19.35 13.04
CA ARG A 122 6.31 19.70 11.61
C ARG A 122 7.06 18.73 10.72
N THR A 123 8.27 18.34 11.11
CA THR A 123 9.07 17.38 10.35
C THR A 123 8.45 15.99 10.42
N LEU A 124 7.97 15.56 11.58
CA LEU A 124 7.26 14.29 11.75
C LEU A 124 6.01 14.19 10.87
N VAL A 125 5.17 15.23 10.83
CA VAL A 125 3.98 15.26 9.94
C VAL A 125 4.37 15.17 8.47
N ARG A 126 5.47 15.83 8.06
CA ARG A 126 5.98 15.73 6.68
C ARG A 126 6.48 14.32 6.36
N SER A 127 7.21 13.69 7.28
CA SER A 127 7.69 12.30 7.14
C SER A 127 6.52 11.32 7.03
N TYR A 128 5.50 11.45 7.88
CA TYR A 128 4.28 10.65 7.76
C TYR A 128 3.58 10.85 6.41
N ALA A 129 3.48 12.09 5.92
CA ALA A 129 2.92 12.36 4.61
C ALA A 129 3.73 11.69 3.47
N ASP A 130 5.06 11.63 3.59
CA ASP A 130 5.93 10.91 2.66
C ASP A 130 5.71 9.38 2.75
N TRP A 131 5.66 8.81 3.96
CA TRP A 131 5.42 7.37 4.18
C TRP A 131 4.04 6.93 3.70
N ILE A 132 2.99 7.71 3.99
CA ILE A 132 1.62 7.45 3.52
C ILE A 132 1.56 7.45 1.99
N ARG A 133 2.27 8.37 1.33
CA ARG A 133 2.34 8.39 -0.15
C ARG A 133 3.05 7.16 -0.70
N PHE A 134 4.16 6.75 -0.07
CA PHE A 134 4.91 5.56 -0.47
C PHE A 134 4.09 4.28 -0.29
N ASN A 135 3.52 4.08 0.89
CA ASN A 135 2.70 2.92 1.22
C ASN A 135 1.41 2.87 0.39
N ALA A 136 0.79 4.01 0.06
CA ALA A 136 -0.35 4.05 -0.86
C ALA A 136 0.01 3.54 -2.27
N ALA A 137 1.19 3.90 -2.78
CA ALA A 137 1.67 3.40 -4.08
C ALA A 137 2.05 1.91 -4.04
N ALA A 138 2.61 1.43 -2.93
CA ALA A 138 2.85 0.00 -2.71
C ALA A 138 1.53 -0.78 -2.64
N ASN A 139 0.57 -0.33 -1.85
CA ASN A 139 -0.77 -0.89 -1.73
C ASN A 139 -1.49 -1.02 -3.08
N ALA A 140 -1.45 0.04 -3.90
CA ALA A 140 -2.09 0.03 -5.22
C ALA A 140 -1.45 -1.01 -6.17
N ARG A 141 -0.13 -1.19 -6.11
CA ARG A 141 0.61 -2.20 -6.90
C ARG A 141 0.30 -3.61 -6.42
N ALA A 142 0.40 -3.85 -5.10
CA ALA A 142 0.14 -5.15 -4.51
C ALA A 142 -1.31 -5.61 -4.76
N ALA A 143 -2.29 -4.71 -4.62
CA ALA A 143 -3.69 -5.00 -4.94
C ALA A 143 -3.89 -5.40 -6.42
N LEU A 144 -3.18 -4.75 -7.35
CA LEU A 144 -3.22 -5.13 -8.77
C LEU A 144 -2.62 -6.53 -8.97
N PHE A 145 -1.43 -6.80 -8.42
CA PHE A 145 -0.78 -8.10 -8.59
C PHE A 145 -1.61 -9.25 -8.03
N VAL A 146 -2.24 -9.07 -6.85
CA VAL A 146 -3.17 -10.08 -6.31
C VAL A 146 -4.38 -10.27 -7.23
N THR A 147 -4.97 -9.18 -7.74
CA THR A 147 -6.11 -9.29 -8.65
C THR A 147 -5.74 -10.06 -9.92
N VAL A 148 -4.58 -9.74 -10.51
CA VAL A 148 -4.04 -10.43 -11.69
C VAL A 148 -3.75 -11.89 -11.38
N ALA A 149 -3.11 -12.18 -10.25
CA ALA A 149 -2.83 -13.55 -9.82
C ALA A 149 -4.13 -14.37 -9.67
N ILE A 150 -5.17 -13.82 -9.05
CA ILE A 150 -6.48 -14.48 -8.92
C ILE A 150 -7.06 -14.82 -10.30
N LEU A 151 -7.00 -13.88 -11.25
CA LEU A 151 -7.51 -14.12 -12.61
C LEU A 151 -6.72 -15.23 -13.31
N PHE A 152 -5.40 -15.25 -13.17
CA PHE A 152 -4.58 -16.34 -13.70
C PHE A 152 -4.93 -17.70 -13.08
N VAL A 153 -5.18 -17.75 -11.77
CA VAL A 153 -5.61 -18.97 -11.10
C VAL A 153 -6.99 -19.43 -11.57
N VAL A 154 -7.94 -18.51 -11.73
CA VAL A 154 -9.28 -18.82 -12.27
C VAL A 154 -9.19 -19.30 -13.71
N ALA A 155 -8.46 -18.60 -14.58
CA ALA A 155 -8.22 -19.02 -15.97
C ALA A 155 -7.57 -20.40 -16.02
N GLY A 156 -6.61 -20.63 -15.14
CA GLY A 156 -5.92 -21.90 -15.01
C GLY A 156 -6.86 -23.04 -14.61
N ALA A 157 -7.68 -22.83 -13.58
CA ALA A 157 -8.68 -23.80 -13.15
C ALA A 157 -9.71 -24.11 -14.25
N VAL A 158 -10.21 -23.09 -14.94
CA VAL A 158 -11.13 -23.28 -16.10
C VAL A 158 -10.44 -24.06 -17.21
N GLY A 159 -9.18 -23.71 -17.53
CA GLY A 159 -8.38 -24.44 -18.53
C GLY A 159 -8.16 -25.90 -18.16
N LEU A 160 -7.90 -26.20 -16.89
CA LEU A 160 -7.79 -27.59 -16.40
C LEU A 160 -9.10 -28.35 -16.59
N VAL A 161 -10.24 -27.75 -16.21
CA VAL A 161 -11.56 -28.38 -16.39
C VAL A 161 -11.83 -28.64 -17.87
N LEU A 162 -11.59 -27.67 -18.75
CA LEU A 162 -11.74 -27.86 -20.20
C LEU A 162 -10.80 -28.93 -20.73
N GLY A 163 -9.56 -28.99 -20.25
CA GLY A 163 -8.59 -30.02 -20.61
C GLY A 163 -9.04 -31.42 -20.20
N ILE A 164 -9.59 -31.58 -19.00
CA ILE A 164 -10.14 -32.85 -18.51
C ILE A 164 -11.35 -33.26 -19.35
N VAL A 165 -12.29 -32.34 -19.61
CA VAL A 165 -13.46 -32.66 -20.45
C VAL A 165 -13.01 -33.04 -21.87
N GLN A 166 -12.08 -32.31 -22.47
CA GLN A 166 -11.52 -32.65 -23.78
C GLN A 166 -10.90 -34.05 -23.79
N ALA A 167 -10.18 -34.42 -22.73
CA ALA A 167 -9.57 -35.75 -22.61
C ALA A 167 -10.64 -36.87 -22.53
N LEU A 168 -11.79 -36.61 -21.91
CA LEU A 168 -12.85 -37.60 -21.72
C LEU A 168 -13.82 -37.68 -22.90
N THR A 169 -14.13 -36.56 -23.55
CA THR A 169 -15.17 -36.47 -24.59
C THR A 169 -14.62 -36.25 -26.00
N GLY A 170 -13.31 -36.03 -26.14
CA GLY A 170 -12.69 -35.63 -27.41
C GLY A 170 -12.77 -34.12 -27.67
N PRO A 171 -12.61 -33.68 -28.93
CA PRO A 171 -12.56 -32.26 -29.29
C PRO A 171 -13.78 -31.47 -28.79
N LEU A 172 -13.51 -30.37 -28.07
CA LEU A 172 -14.57 -29.50 -27.57
C LEU A 172 -15.16 -28.65 -28.70
N PRO A 173 -16.49 -28.42 -28.70
CA PRO A 173 -17.11 -27.50 -29.63
C PRO A 173 -16.60 -26.07 -29.37
N PRO A 174 -16.33 -25.27 -30.42
CA PRO A 174 -15.77 -23.92 -30.28
C PRO A 174 -16.67 -23.00 -29.46
N VAL A 175 -17.98 -23.25 -29.45
CA VAL A 175 -18.96 -22.50 -28.64
C VAL A 175 -18.70 -22.67 -27.15
N ALA A 176 -18.36 -23.87 -26.66
CA ALA A 176 -18.07 -24.09 -25.24
C ALA A 176 -16.83 -23.30 -24.80
N VAL A 177 -15.79 -23.28 -25.65
CA VAL A 177 -14.56 -22.52 -25.42
C VAL A 177 -14.84 -21.02 -25.44
N ALA A 178 -15.66 -20.56 -26.39
CA ALA A 178 -16.08 -19.16 -26.48
C ALA A 178 -16.87 -18.71 -25.24
N VAL A 179 -17.80 -19.54 -24.74
CA VAL A 179 -18.56 -19.27 -23.52
C VAL A 179 -17.64 -19.18 -22.29
N ALA A 180 -16.70 -20.11 -22.14
CA ALA A 180 -15.72 -20.08 -21.06
C ALA A 180 -14.83 -18.81 -21.13
N GLY A 181 -14.37 -18.46 -22.33
CA GLY A 181 -13.61 -17.24 -22.59
C GLY A 181 -14.41 -15.97 -22.28
N ALA A 182 -15.66 -15.90 -22.71
CA ALA A 182 -16.55 -14.77 -22.42
C ALA A 182 -16.83 -14.63 -20.92
N GLY A 183 -17.07 -15.75 -20.22
CA GLY A 183 -17.23 -15.77 -18.77
C GLY A 183 -15.99 -15.27 -18.04
N PHE A 184 -14.79 -15.68 -18.48
CA PHE A 184 -13.53 -15.18 -17.94
C PHE A 184 -13.36 -13.67 -18.17
N LEU A 185 -13.63 -13.18 -19.39
CA LEU A 185 -13.55 -11.76 -19.71
C LEU A 185 -14.55 -10.93 -18.88
N LEU A 186 -15.76 -11.44 -18.67
CA LEU A 186 -16.76 -10.82 -17.80
C LEU A 186 -16.25 -10.77 -16.34
N ALA A 187 -15.68 -11.86 -15.83
CA ALA A 187 -15.09 -11.88 -14.49
C ALA A 187 -13.94 -10.87 -14.35
N ALA A 188 -13.05 -10.78 -15.35
CA ALA A 188 -11.97 -9.79 -15.38
C ALA A 188 -12.50 -8.34 -15.44
N TYR A 189 -13.59 -8.11 -16.16
CA TYR A 189 -14.27 -6.81 -16.22
C TYR A 189 -14.89 -6.43 -14.87
N LEU A 190 -15.65 -7.35 -14.25
CA LEU A 190 -16.30 -7.18 -12.95
C LEU A 190 -15.30 -6.99 -11.82
N ALA A 191 -14.15 -7.67 -11.88
CA ALA A 191 -13.04 -7.47 -10.95
C ALA A 191 -12.40 -6.07 -11.05
N GLY A 192 -12.79 -5.25 -12.04
CA GLY A 192 -12.36 -3.85 -12.13
C GLY A 192 -10.89 -3.69 -12.50
N VAL A 193 -10.27 -4.70 -13.12
CA VAL A 193 -8.88 -4.68 -13.58
C VAL A 193 -8.57 -3.43 -14.41
N HIS A 194 -9.51 -3.06 -15.30
CA HIS A 194 -9.41 -1.86 -16.13
C HIS A 194 -9.25 -0.58 -15.30
N ARG A 195 -9.97 -0.47 -14.17
CA ARG A 195 -9.89 0.68 -13.26
C ARG A 195 -8.53 0.71 -12.57
N GLN A 196 -8.03 -0.44 -12.12
CA GLN A 196 -6.74 -0.53 -11.44
C GLN A 196 -5.58 -0.12 -12.38
N PHE A 197 -5.57 -0.60 -13.63
CA PHE A 197 -4.58 -0.18 -14.62
C PHE A 197 -4.64 1.33 -14.92
N SER A 198 -5.85 1.90 -14.98
CA SER A 198 -6.01 3.35 -15.22
C SER A 198 -5.43 4.19 -14.08
N ARG A 199 -5.52 3.73 -12.83
CA ARG A 199 -4.96 4.42 -11.65
C ARG A 199 -3.43 4.46 -11.71
N LEU A 200 -2.81 3.33 -12.04
CA LEU A 200 -1.35 3.23 -12.20
C LEU A 200 -0.82 4.11 -13.33
N ARG A 201 -1.50 4.12 -14.49
CA ARG A 201 -1.12 4.99 -15.61
C ARG A 201 -1.21 6.48 -15.24
N LYS A 202 -2.26 6.88 -14.51
CA LYS A 202 -2.42 8.27 -14.04
C LYS A 202 -1.33 8.66 -13.03
N ALA A 203 -0.94 7.76 -12.13
CA ALA A 203 0.14 7.99 -11.19
C ALA A 203 1.49 8.21 -11.90
N LYS A 204 1.80 7.40 -12.92
CA LYS A 204 3.02 7.55 -13.72
C LYS A 204 3.08 8.89 -14.48
N ARG A 205 1.96 9.33 -15.08
CA ARG A 205 1.89 10.63 -15.78
C ARG A 205 2.15 11.82 -14.84
N ARG A 206 1.54 11.81 -13.65
CA ARG A 206 1.78 12.88 -12.65
C ARG A 206 3.22 12.93 -12.13
N GLY A 207 3.93 11.79 -12.16
CA GLY A 207 5.36 11.73 -11.84
C GLY A 207 6.21 12.38 -12.93
N ALA A 208 5.90 12.08 -14.21
CA ALA A 208 6.59 12.68 -15.35
C ALA A 208 6.44 14.22 -15.38
N ASP A 209 5.23 14.74 -15.21
CA ASP A 209 4.99 16.20 -15.22
C ASP A 209 5.69 16.95 -14.07
N ARG A 210 5.99 16.26 -12.96
CA ARG A 210 6.77 16.83 -11.83
C ARG A 210 8.28 16.76 -12.05
N GLY A 211 8.76 15.77 -12.80
CA GLY A 211 10.18 15.59 -13.11
C GLY A 211 10.74 16.72 -13.98
N ASP A 212 9.92 17.32 -14.85
CA ASP A 212 10.35 18.45 -15.68
C ASP A 212 10.49 19.76 -14.90
N ALA A 213 9.87 19.88 -13.72
CA ALA A 213 9.97 21.07 -12.86
C ALA A 213 11.14 21.00 -11.86
N SER A 214 11.74 19.82 -11.65
CA SER A 214 12.91 19.63 -10.80
C SER A 214 13.89 18.72 -11.51
N GLY A 215 14.89 19.28 -12.20
CA GLY A 215 15.91 18.53 -12.94
C GLY A 215 16.80 17.66 -12.06
N SER A 216 16.25 16.56 -11.52
CA SER A 216 16.98 15.48 -10.86
C SER A 216 16.47 14.14 -11.39
N SER A 217 17.28 13.54 -12.25
CA SER A 217 17.01 12.36 -13.07
C SER A 217 17.01 11.03 -12.31
N ASP A 218 16.25 10.91 -11.21
CA ASP A 218 16.20 9.68 -10.36
C ASP A 218 14.83 8.98 -10.32
N ALA A 219 13.88 9.41 -11.14
CA ALA A 219 12.51 8.91 -11.08
C ALA A 219 12.27 7.76 -12.05
N LEU A 220 12.78 6.54 -11.77
CA LEU A 220 12.18 5.31 -12.32
C LEU A 220 12.53 4.02 -11.56
N ASP A 221 13.55 4.02 -10.71
CA ASP A 221 13.66 3.00 -9.66
C ASP A 221 12.80 3.42 -8.48
N ALA A 222 11.97 2.51 -7.99
CA ALA A 222 11.29 2.71 -6.72
C ALA A 222 12.37 3.07 -5.69
N PRO A 223 12.30 4.24 -5.03
CA PRO A 223 13.34 4.61 -4.08
C PRO A 223 13.42 3.47 -3.08
N ASP A 224 14.60 2.89 -2.98
CA ASP A 224 14.91 1.87 -2.00
C ASP A 224 14.46 2.40 -0.62
N ALA A 225 13.96 1.53 0.25
CA ALA A 225 13.49 1.97 1.58
C ALA A 225 14.59 2.76 2.32
N THR A 226 15.84 2.41 2.03
CA THR A 226 17.09 3.05 2.40
C THR A 226 17.20 4.51 1.91
N PHE A 227 16.72 4.82 0.69
CA PHE A 227 16.71 6.17 0.12
C PHE A 227 15.68 7.07 0.79
N VAL A 228 14.48 6.54 1.11
CA VAL A 228 13.47 7.29 1.88
C VAL A 228 14.02 7.60 3.28
N ALA A 229 14.59 6.61 3.95
CA ALA A 229 15.23 6.79 5.27
C ALA A 229 16.36 7.83 5.22
N ALA A 230 17.27 7.75 4.24
CA ALA A 230 18.37 8.69 4.06
C ALA A 230 17.91 10.13 3.79
N ARG A 231 16.84 10.30 3.00
CA ARG A 231 16.27 11.63 2.70
C ARG A 231 15.58 12.27 3.89
N THR A 232 15.00 11.46 4.78
CA THR A 232 14.51 11.94 6.08
C THR A 232 15.68 12.42 6.94
N GLY A 233 16.77 11.64 7.02
CA GLY A 233 17.97 11.96 7.81
C GLY A 233 18.58 13.33 7.47
N ALA A 234 18.81 13.62 6.19
CA ALA A 234 19.39 14.89 5.74
C ALA A 234 18.50 16.13 6.01
N ARG A 235 17.22 15.95 6.36
CA ARG A 235 16.27 17.05 6.59
C ARG A 235 16.24 17.54 8.04
N PHE A 236 16.68 16.71 8.98
CA PHE A 236 16.70 17.04 10.41
C PHE A 236 17.91 17.91 10.80
N GLU A 237 18.99 17.88 10.03
CA GLU A 237 20.29 18.50 10.36
C GLU A 237 20.32 20.04 10.24
N GLY A 238 19.28 20.67 9.69
CA GLY A 238 19.26 22.11 9.38
C GLY A 238 18.26 22.98 10.14
N GLN A 239 17.49 22.44 11.09
CA GLN A 239 16.46 23.21 11.81
C GLN A 239 17.01 23.79 13.13
N LEU A 240 17.85 24.81 13.00
CA LEU A 240 18.20 25.67 14.13
C LEU A 240 16.96 26.46 14.58
N CYS A 241 16.71 26.49 15.88
CA CYS A 241 15.64 27.26 16.47
C CYS A 241 15.89 28.76 16.21
N HIS A 242 15.08 29.39 15.35
CA HIS A 242 15.02 30.85 15.35
C HIS A 242 14.45 31.28 16.70
N THR A 243 15.26 32.01 17.47
CA THR A 243 15.03 32.50 18.84
C THR A 243 13.80 33.41 19.01
N GLY A 244 12.99 33.62 17.96
CA GLY A 244 11.78 34.43 18.00
C GLY A 244 10.50 33.69 18.42
N ASP A 245 10.51 32.36 18.57
CA ASP A 245 9.34 31.54 18.95
C ASP A 245 9.32 31.20 20.45
N VAL A 246 10.26 31.73 21.25
CA VAL A 246 10.19 31.68 22.73
C VAL A 246 9.20 32.75 23.17
N GLY A 247 7.96 32.33 23.42
CA GLY A 247 6.91 33.16 23.97
C GLY A 247 7.46 33.95 25.16
N THR A 248 7.48 35.27 25.01
CA THR A 248 7.68 36.18 26.13
C THR A 248 6.44 36.08 27.00
N GLU A 249 6.47 35.20 27.99
CA GLU A 249 5.63 35.31 29.18
C GLU A 249 5.99 36.63 29.88
N ARG A 250 5.45 37.74 29.39
CA ARG A 250 5.40 38.99 30.15
C ARG A 250 4.45 38.77 31.30
N GLY A 251 5.04 38.44 32.45
CA GLY A 251 4.39 38.49 33.75
C GLY A 251 3.64 39.81 33.93
N ARG A 252 2.32 39.73 33.94
CA ARG A 252 1.43 40.76 34.49
C ARG A 252 1.36 40.52 35.99
N THR A 253 2.34 41.00 36.73
CA THR A 253 2.20 41.24 38.17
C THR A 253 1.43 42.53 38.35
N SER A 254 0.09 42.44 38.26
CA SER A 254 -0.81 43.51 38.69
C SER A 254 -0.96 43.40 40.20
N ALA A 255 -0.07 44.08 40.94
CA ALA A 255 -0.26 44.33 42.36
C ALA A 255 -1.29 45.45 42.52
N ASP A 256 -2.55 45.08 42.67
CA ASP A 256 -3.63 45.96 43.13
C ASP A 256 -3.72 45.82 44.65
N GLY A 257 -2.97 46.67 45.36
CA GLY A 257 -2.99 46.80 46.81
C GLY A 257 -4.03 47.82 47.23
N SER A 258 -5.28 47.36 47.41
CA SER A 258 -6.36 48.13 48.02
C SER A 258 -6.19 48.13 49.54
N ASP A 259 -5.67 49.24 50.09
CA ASP A 259 -5.63 49.50 51.52
C ASP A 259 -6.74 50.50 51.88
N ARG A 260 -7.87 49.99 52.38
CA ARG A 260 -8.91 50.77 53.05
C ARG A 260 -9.02 50.28 54.48
N GLY A 261 -8.56 51.11 55.41
CA GLY A 261 -8.72 50.90 56.85
C GLY A 261 -10.17 51.03 57.33
N PRO A 262 -10.50 50.57 58.54
CA PRO A 262 -11.77 50.86 59.19
C PRO A 262 -11.68 52.07 60.13
N ASN A 263 -12.74 52.89 60.05
CA ASN A 263 -13.05 54.01 60.93
C ASN A 263 -13.24 53.57 62.39
N GLY A 264 -12.79 54.43 63.30
CA GLY A 264 -13.40 54.64 64.62
C GLY A 264 -14.46 55.74 64.57
#